data_AF-A0A3L7QPI0-F1
#
_entry.id   AF-A0A3L7QPI0-F1
#
_cell.length_a   1.000
_cell.length_b   1.000
_cell.length_c   1.000
_cell.angle_alpha   90.00
_cell.angle_beta   90.00
_cell.angle_gamma   90.00
#
_symmetry.space_group_name_H-M   'P 1'
#
loop_
_entity.id
_entity.type
_entity.pdbx_description
1 polymer ?
#
loop_
_entity_poly.entity_id
_entity_poly.type
_entity_poly.pdbx_seq_one_letter_code
_entity_poly.pdbx_strand_id
1 'polypeptide(L)'
;MNKKLVSLLLILLVLPISLLGQDATVPPDKVNIRVKFRIQVFGVERLRQVDELLKFLKATGFTPTAENLFEKLQDETVSSFDGTLDQGKEIKCLNPRWIYSVTSWPVGIEDPYKSEEPVRIEIEFPQYMQPKKQHEFWDDVKISLSKIGFVDAVSYNPESFTRITGNLLGKTLPVIDTKIFPEALRTAGVSVTPFAFPRVIKVHPDWPLVKPRVLEDLKESSLRKMSPAARKKLEVPEQKLEKWLLVLNHQPPGQNEINELFSNLNDAVVEGANGALFEILATPTSMKNLAALPSVMFVTTAETQIKTDYSIKQNNLLNIFSNEGASQPARNLRGVGAPISVAIVGTEFLGWEKSFGEIQTQAELVDLTRTRDYAMEEMPYPKNSGDVGFHTKKALEIAKIYPGTKIVLVRIDPAIPTMLDEVAGFANRDLKASYALLSRYSETDVTKRFLQGENQFLQTERAFLVDQFGEEPEIVKRREVYKANKAKWDKDNRDLHEKIDRILKLREQLMDFKSHKLFIVLENVSTQLPAYQNLALSLFSDDSKFKTAAWLMPDSLFERVSWRGAFVDSNHNGLMEFRNSK
;
A
#
# COMPACT_ATOMS: atom_id res chain seq x y z
N MET A 1 -45.89 -14.94 56.40
CA MET A 1 -46.18 -16.30 56.89
C MET A 1 -46.04 -17.26 55.71
N ASN A 2 -45.16 -18.27 55.83
CA ASN A 2 -44.93 -19.45 54.97
C ASN A 2 -44.44 -19.24 53.52
N LYS A 3 -43.14 -19.43 53.22
CA LYS A 3 -42.35 -20.68 53.02
C LYS A 3 -42.51 -21.32 51.62
N LYS A 4 -41.46 -21.10 50.81
CA LYS A 4 -40.78 -21.99 49.83
C LYS A 4 -41.50 -23.28 49.38
N LEU A 5 -41.58 -23.50 48.05
CA LEU A 5 -40.99 -24.63 47.30
C LEU A 5 -41.22 -24.36 45.79
N VAL A 6 -40.18 -24.06 45.00
CA VAL A 6 -39.33 -25.00 44.21
C VAL A 6 -40.02 -25.57 42.96
N SER A 7 -39.30 -25.48 41.84
CA SER A 7 -39.58 -26.05 40.51
C SER A 7 -40.31 -25.13 39.52
N LEU A 8 -39.61 -24.11 39.02
CA LEU A 8 -39.88 -23.62 37.67
C LEU A 8 -38.68 -23.95 36.78
N LEU A 9 -39.02 -24.77 35.79
CA LEU A 9 -38.20 -25.35 34.75
C LEU A 9 -37.23 -24.34 34.13
N LEU A 10 -35.98 -24.78 34.04
CA LEU A 10 -34.85 -24.18 33.35
C LEU A 10 -35.18 -24.01 31.85
N ILE A 11 -35.67 -22.84 31.43
CA ILE A 11 -35.65 -22.44 30.01
C ILE A 11 -34.33 -21.71 29.79
N LEU A 12 -33.36 -22.48 29.30
CA LEU A 12 -32.11 -22.01 28.73
C LEU A 12 -32.45 -21.08 27.55
N LEU A 13 -32.41 -19.78 27.77
CA LEU A 13 -32.51 -18.77 26.72
C LEU A 13 -31.14 -18.62 26.08
N VAL A 14 -30.76 -19.62 25.28
CA VAL A 14 -29.62 -19.52 24.34
C VAL A 14 -30.13 -18.68 23.18
N LEU A 15 -29.92 -17.37 23.28
CA LEU A 15 -29.92 -16.49 22.12
C LEU A 15 -28.73 -16.91 21.24
N PRO A 16 -28.94 -17.44 20.02
CA PRO A 16 -27.84 -17.51 19.07
C PRO A 16 -27.55 -16.07 18.66
N ILE A 17 -26.36 -15.61 19.04
CA ILE A 17 -25.72 -14.47 18.40
C ILE A 17 -25.54 -14.90 16.95
N SER A 18 -26.43 -14.46 16.07
CA SER A 18 -26.26 -14.60 14.63
C SER A 18 -25.01 -13.82 14.24
N LEU A 19 -23.87 -14.50 14.21
CA LEU A 19 -22.74 -14.06 13.40
C LEU A 19 -23.28 -13.94 11.98
N LEU A 20 -23.31 -12.73 11.45
CA LEU A 20 -23.26 -12.47 10.01
C LEU A 20 -21.89 -12.94 9.51
N GLY A 21 -21.68 -14.26 9.49
CA GLY A 21 -20.80 -14.85 8.50
C GLY A 21 -21.50 -14.67 7.16
N GLN A 22 -20.79 -14.09 6.18
CA GLN A 22 -21.16 -14.34 4.80
C GLN A 22 -21.19 -15.86 4.64
N ASP A 23 -22.37 -16.43 4.44
CA ASP A 23 -22.49 -17.78 3.92
C ASP A 23 -21.69 -17.77 2.60
N ALA A 24 -20.50 -18.36 2.63
CA ALA A 24 -19.83 -18.76 1.41
C ALA A 24 -20.76 -19.79 0.79
N THR A 25 -21.51 -19.35 -0.23
CA THR A 25 -22.33 -20.23 -1.05
C THR A 25 -21.44 -21.37 -1.52
N VAL A 26 -21.76 -22.58 -1.08
CA VAL A 26 -21.10 -23.79 -1.58
C VAL A 26 -21.21 -23.74 -3.11
N PRO A 27 -20.09 -23.75 -3.85
CA PRO A 27 -20.14 -23.70 -5.31
C PRO A 27 -21.04 -24.84 -5.81
N PRO A 28 -21.96 -24.59 -6.75
CA PRO A 28 -22.86 -25.63 -7.23
C PRO A 28 -22.03 -26.78 -7.84
N ASP A 29 -22.34 -28.02 -7.46
CA ASP A 29 -21.63 -29.23 -7.94
C ASP A 29 -21.63 -29.35 -9.47
N LYS A 30 -22.59 -28.70 -10.14
CA LYS A 30 -22.74 -28.69 -11.60
C LYS A 30 -22.82 -27.28 -12.17
N VAL A 31 -22.32 -27.14 -13.39
CA VAL A 31 -22.39 -25.94 -14.22
C VAL A 31 -23.16 -26.22 -15.50
N ASN A 32 -23.86 -25.21 -16.01
CA ASN A 32 -24.36 -25.20 -17.38
C ASN A 32 -23.17 -24.98 -18.31
N ILE A 33 -23.15 -25.69 -19.44
CA ILE A 33 -22.16 -25.48 -20.49
C ILE A 33 -22.80 -25.34 -21.86
N ARG A 34 -22.20 -24.48 -22.68
CA ARG A 34 -22.44 -24.35 -24.12
C ARG A 34 -21.20 -24.79 -24.86
N VAL A 35 -21.32 -25.87 -25.64
CA VAL A 35 -20.23 -26.43 -26.44
C VAL A 35 -20.34 -25.87 -27.85
N LYS A 36 -19.28 -25.23 -28.33
CA LYS A 36 -19.15 -24.82 -29.74
C LYS A 36 -18.21 -25.76 -30.47
N PHE A 37 -18.68 -26.28 -31.58
CA PHE A 37 -17.99 -27.33 -32.33
C PHE A 37 -18.07 -27.10 -33.83
N ARG A 38 -17.21 -27.79 -34.59
CA ARG A 38 -17.25 -27.79 -36.05
C ARG A 38 -16.85 -29.16 -36.60
N ILE A 39 -17.70 -29.70 -37.46
CA ILE A 39 -17.46 -30.94 -38.22
C ILE A 39 -17.61 -30.57 -39.69
N GLN A 40 -16.52 -30.61 -40.46
CA GLN A 40 -16.47 -30.19 -41.87
C GLN A 40 -16.54 -31.37 -42.85
N VAL A 41 -17.38 -32.35 -42.53
CA VAL A 41 -17.64 -33.53 -43.37
C VAL A 41 -19.14 -33.71 -43.54
N PHE A 42 -19.53 -34.34 -44.65
CA PHE A 42 -20.92 -34.47 -45.09
C PHE A 42 -21.37 -35.94 -45.05
N GLY A 43 -22.69 -36.16 -45.02
CA GLY A 43 -23.30 -37.49 -45.14
C GLY A 43 -22.93 -38.45 -44.00
N VAL A 44 -22.70 -39.73 -44.33
CA VAL A 44 -22.45 -40.81 -43.35
C VAL A 44 -21.23 -40.52 -42.45
N GLU A 45 -20.22 -39.86 -43.00
CA GLU A 45 -19.01 -39.50 -42.25
C GLU A 45 -19.29 -38.42 -41.18
N ARG A 46 -20.26 -37.52 -41.42
CA ARG A 46 -20.75 -36.58 -40.41
C ARG A 46 -21.40 -37.33 -39.25
N LEU A 47 -22.31 -38.26 -39.55
CA LEU A 47 -23.01 -39.04 -38.54
C LEU A 47 -22.04 -39.81 -37.65
N ARG A 48 -21.00 -40.40 -38.25
CA ARG A 48 -19.93 -41.09 -37.53
C ARG A 48 -19.18 -40.14 -36.59
N GLN A 49 -18.79 -38.95 -37.06
CA GLN A 49 -18.08 -37.98 -36.22
C GLN A 49 -18.95 -37.35 -35.14
N VAL A 50 -20.24 -37.15 -35.38
CA VAL A 50 -21.20 -36.71 -34.36
C VAL A 50 -21.36 -37.78 -33.27
N ASP A 51 -21.46 -39.06 -33.64
CA ASP A 51 -21.50 -40.15 -32.66
C ASP A 51 -20.19 -40.24 -31.84
N GLU A 52 -19.02 -40.12 -32.48
CA GLU A 52 -17.73 -40.06 -31.79
C GLU A 52 -17.64 -38.87 -30.80
N LEU A 53 -18.10 -37.69 -31.24
CA LEU A 53 -18.13 -36.47 -30.43
C LEU A 53 -18.99 -36.65 -29.17
N LEU A 54 -20.21 -37.20 -29.33
CA LEU A 54 -21.12 -37.42 -28.20
C LEU A 54 -20.61 -38.50 -27.26
N LYS A 55 -19.99 -39.58 -27.78
CA LYS A 55 -19.33 -40.59 -26.94
C LYS A 55 -18.19 -40.01 -26.14
N PHE A 56 -17.37 -39.16 -26.76
CA PHE A 56 -16.29 -38.44 -26.09
C PHE A 56 -16.83 -37.57 -24.95
N LEU A 57 -17.85 -36.74 -25.22
CA LEU A 57 -18.46 -35.88 -24.20
C LEU A 57 -19.14 -36.66 -23.07
N LYS A 58 -19.83 -37.77 -23.40
CA LYS A 58 -20.42 -38.64 -22.37
C LYS A 58 -19.34 -39.21 -21.44
N ALA A 59 -18.16 -39.56 -21.97
CA ALA A 59 -17.04 -40.04 -21.17
C ALA A 59 -16.42 -38.96 -20.26
N THR A 60 -16.56 -37.67 -20.59
CA THR A 60 -16.10 -36.57 -19.73
C THR A 60 -17.10 -36.19 -18.63
N GLY A 61 -18.31 -36.77 -18.65
CA GLY A 61 -19.38 -36.52 -17.69
C GLY A 61 -20.42 -35.50 -18.17
N PHE A 62 -20.39 -35.10 -19.44
CA PHE A 62 -21.37 -34.17 -20.01
C PHE A 62 -22.76 -34.80 -20.10
N THR A 63 -23.78 -34.05 -19.68
CA THR A 63 -25.20 -34.42 -19.82
C THR A 63 -25.92 -33.41 -20.71
N PRO A 64 -26.44 -33.81 -21.88
CA PRO A 64 -27.08 -32.88 -22.80
C PRO A 64 -28.42 -32.37 -22.28
N THR A 65 -28.77 -31.10 -22.58
CA THR A 65 -30.10 -30.55 -22.25
C THR A 65 -31.18 -31.08 -23.19
N ALA A 66 -30.83 -31.40 -24.44
CA ALA A 66 -31.76 -31.94 -25.42
C ALA A 66 -31.70 -33.49 -25.44
N GLU A 67 -32.85 -34.14 -25.24
CA GLU A 67 -32.97 -35.61 -25.32
C GLU A 67 -32.57 -36.16 -26.69
N ASN A 68 -32.90 -35.43 -27.77
CA ASN A 68 -32.63 -35.80 -29.16
C ASN A 68 -31.39 -35.09 -29.74
N LEU A 69 -30.32 -34.93 -28.94
CA LEU A 69 -29.16 -34.17 -29.36
C LEU A 69 -28.50 -34.76 -30.63
N PHE A 70 -28.40 -36.09 -30.74
CA PHE A 70 -27.78 -36.74 -31.90
C PHE A 70 -28.46 -36.34 -33.21
N GLU A 71 -29.80 -36.35 -33.26
CA GLU A 71 -30.60 -35.96 -34.43
C GLU A 71 -30.42 -34.48 -34.78
N LYS A 72 -30.39 -33.61 -33.77
CA LYS A 72 -30.17 -32.17 -33.97
C LYS A 72 -28.79 -31.86 -34.55
N LEU A 73 -27.75 -32.57 -34.12
CA LEU A 73 -26.39 -32.35 -34.59
C LEU A 73 -26.12 -32.90 -36.01
N GLN A 74 -27.06 -33.65 -36.59
CA GLN A 74 -26.98 -34.05 -38.00
C GLN A 74 -27.08 -32.83 -38.92
N ASP A 75 -27.84 -31.81 -38.53
CA ASP A 75 -27.94 -30.55 -39.26
C ASP A 75 -26.57 -29.82 -39.29
N GLU A 76 -26.14 -29.44 -40.49
CA GLU A 76 -24.87 -28.78 -40.76
C GLU A 76 -24.83 -27.32 -40.31
N THR A 77 -26.00 -26.70 -40.16
CA THR A 77 -26.14 -25.32 -39.68
C THR A 77 -25.91 -25.20 -38.18
N VAL A 78 -26.04 -26.32 -37.44
CA VAL A 78 -25.84 -26.36 -36.00
C VAL A 78 -24.35 -26.37 -35.67
N SER A 79 -23.92 -25.35 -34.93
CA SER A 79 -22.52 -25.15 -34.53
C SER A 79 -22.33 -25.03 -33.02
N SER A 80 -23.41 -25.15 -32.24
CA SER A 80 -23.38 -25.14 -30.78
C SER A 80 -24.55 -25.93 -30.17
N PHE A 81 -24.35 -26.45 -28.97
CA PHE A 81 -25.40 -27.08 -28.17
C PHE A 81 -25.10 -26.94 -26.67
N ASP A 82 -26.14 -27.15 -25.85
CA ASP A 82 -26.10 -26.92 -24.41
C ASP A 82 -26.23 -28.23 -23.61
N GLY A 83 -25.68 -28.22 -22.41
CA GLY A 83 -25.81 -29.29 -21.43
C GLY A 83 -25.28 -28.90 -20.06
N THR A 84 -25.04 -29.89 -19.21
CA THR A 84 -24.51 -29.72 -17.85
C THR A 84 -23.27 -30.59 -17.62
N LEU A 85 -22.41 -30.16 -16.72
CA LEU A 85 -21.15 -30.83 -16.37
C LEU A 85 -20.81 -30.58 -14.91
N ASP A 86 -20.05 -31.47 -14.27
CA ASP A 86 -19.50 -31.20 -12.95
C ASP A 86 -18.47 -30.05 -13.03
N GLN A 87 -18.51 -29.14 -12.06
CA GLN A 87 -17.59 -28.00 -12.01
C GLN A 87 -16.12 -28.47 -12.01
N GLY A 88 -15.26 -27.80 -12.78
CA GLY A 88 -13.83 -28.13 -12.90
C GLY A 88 -13.50 -29.19 -13.96
N LYS A 89 -14.50 -29.77 -14.64
CA LYS A 89 -14.28 -30.69 -15.77
C LYS A 89 -14.37 -30.01 -17.14
N GLU A 90 -14.60 -28.70 -17.21
CA GLU A 90 -14.88 -27.96 -18.44
C GLU A 90 -13.74 -28.09 -19.46
N ILE A 91 -12.49 -27.99 -18.99
CA ILE A 91 -11.31 -28.12 -19.84
C ILE A 91 -11.17 -29.52 -20.46
N LYS A 92 -11.72 -30.56 -19.81
CA LYS A 92 -11.70 -31.94 -20.33
C LYS A 92 -12.65 -32.12 -21.50
N CYS A 93 -13.64 -31.25 -21.65
CA CYS A 93 -14.54 -31.24 -22.81
C CYS A 93 -13.89 -30.63 -24.05
N LEU A 94 -12.75 -29.95 -23.93
CA LEU A 94 -12.02 -29.47 -25.08
C LEU A 94 -11.43 -30.63 -25.88
N ASN A 95 -11.65 -30.60 -27.19
CA ASN A 95 -11.08 -31.55 -28.12
C ASN A 95 -10.69 -30.81 -29.39
N PRO A 96 -9.38 -30.62 -29.67
CA PRO A 96 -8.93 -29.82 -30.80
C PRO A 96 -9.39 -30.34 -32.17
N ARG A 97 -9.91 -31.58 -32.25
CA ARG A 97 -10.50 -32.14 -33.48
C ARG A 97 -11.86 -31.53 -33.84
N TRP A 98 -12.70 -31.23 -32.84
CA TRP A 98 -14.09 -30.83 -33.08
C TRP A 98 -14.56 -29.65 -32.23
N ILE A 99 -14.17 -29.61 -30.95
CA ILE A 99 -14.64 -28.63 -29.96
C ILE A 99 -13.56 -27.56 -29.78
N TYR A 100 -13.90 -26.34 -30.15
CA TYR A 100 -12.97 -25.21 -30.09
C TYR A 100 -13.31 -24.19 -29.00
N SER A 101 -14.50 -24.24 -28.42
CA SER A 101 -14.88 -23.35 -27.32
C SER A 101 -15.93 -24.00 -26.43
N VAL A 102 -15.73 -23.89 -25.12
CA VAL A 102 -16.71 -24.29 -24.09
C VAL A 102 -16.98 -23.08 -23.22
N THR A 103 -18.21 -22.60 -23.19
CA THR A 103 -18.63 -21.56 -22.24
C THR A 103 -19.37 -22.21 -21.08
N SER A 104 -19.05 -21.85 -19.84
CA SER A 104 -19.69 -22.39 -18.64
C SER A 104 -20.22 -21.29 -17.73
N TRP A 105 -21.33 -21.55 -17.03
CA TRP A 105 -21.93 -20.65 -16.04
C TRP A 105 -22.71 -21.44 -14.98
N PRO A 106 -22.98 -20.87 -13.79
CA PRO A 106 -23.69 -21.58 -12.72
C PRO A 106 -25.10 -22.04 -13.12
N VAL A 107 -25.51 -23.19 -12.57
CA VAL A 107 -26.89 -23.68 -12.72
C VAL A 107 -27.86 -22.77 -11.97
N GLY A 108 -29.04 -22.53 -12.54
CA GLY A 108 -30.07 -21.66 -11.95
C GLY A 108 -29.98 -20.19 -12.35
N ILE A 109 -28.96 -19.79 -13.11
CA ILE A 109 -28.80 -18.44 -13.65
C ILE A 109 -29.21 -18.40 -15.12
N GLU A 110 -29.79 -17.27 -15.54
CA GLU A 110 -30.16 -17.04 -16.93
C GLU A 110 -28.96 -17.15 -17.89
N ASP A 111 -29.25 -17.51 -19.14
CA ASP A 111 -28.23 -17.68 -20.18
C ASP A 111 -27.44 -16.37 -20.37
N PRO A 112 -26.12 -16.34 -20.08
CA PRO A 112 -25.34 -15.12 -20.12
C PRO A 112 -25.29 -14.53 -21.54
N TYR A 113 -25.51 -15.33 -22.58
CA TYR A 113 -25.55 -14.85 -23.96
C TYR A 113 -26.71 -13.90 -24.26
N LYS A 114 -27.74 -13.88 -23.40
CA LYS A 114 -28.90 -12.98 -23.52
C LYS A 114 -28.83 -11.78 -22.58
N SER A 115 -27.86 -11.76 -21.66
CA SER A 115 -27.74 -10.72 -20.66
C SER A 115 -27.26 -9.40 -21.26
N GLU A 116 -27.96 -8.31 -20.92
CA GLU A 116 -27.54 -6.94 -21.23
C GLU A 116 -26.60 -6.37 -20.17
N GLU A 117 -26.43 -7.07 -19.04
CA GLU A 117 -25.57 -6.65 -17.94
C GLU A 117 -24.13 -7.15 -18.15
N PRO A 118 -23.13 -6.42 -17.62
CA PRO A 118 -21.76 -6.90 -17.59
C PRO A 118 -21.66 -8.09 -16.63
N VAL A 119 -21.07 -9.17 -17.12
CA VAL A 119 -20.73 -10.36 -16.33
C VAL A 119 -19.22 -10.46 -16.19
N ARG A 120 -18.79 -11.01 -15.05
CA ARG A 120 -17.39 -11.38 -14.88
C ARG A 120 -17.08 -12.62 -15.72
N ILE A 121 -15.97 -12.58 -16.44
CA ILE A 121 -15.51 -13.71 -17.24
C ILE A 121 -14.05 -14.03 -16.99
N GLU A 122 -13.76 -15.31 -17.15
CA GLU A 122 -12.43 -15.87 -17.18
C GLU A 122 -12.27 -16.69 -18.45
N ILE A 123 -11.22 -16.39 -19.22
CA ILE A 123 -10.91 -17.07 -20.48
C ILE A 123 -9.61 -17.84 -20.26
N GLU A 124 -9.68 -19.16 -20.39
CA GLU A 124 -8.56 -20.07 -20.31
C GLU A 124 -8.29 -20.70 -21.68
N PHE A 125 -7.04 -20.75 -22.11
CA PHE A 125 -6.64 -21.40 -23.36
C PHE A 125 -5.26 -22.04 -23.21
N PRO A 126 -5.00 -23.24 -23.74
CA PRO A 126 -3.73 -23.92 -23.51
C PRO A 126 -2.53 -23.19 -24.12
N GLN A 127 -1.34 -23.43 -23.54
CA GLN A 127 -0.09 -22.92 -24.07
C GLN A 127 0.33 -23.74 -25.31
N TYR A 128 0.19 -23.14 -26.49
CA TYR A 128 0.58 -23.76 -27.77
C TYR A 128 1.76 -23.06 -28.46
N MET A 129 2.22 -21.94 -27.90
CA MET A 129 3.29 -21.13 -28.48
C MET A 129 4.50 -21.04 -27.55
N GLN A 130 5.64 -20.65 -28.13
CA GLN A 130 6.81 -20.27 -27.35
C GLN A 130 6.47 -19.10 -26.40
N PRO A 131 7.03 -19.04 -25.18
CA PRO A 131 6.58 -18.10 -24.14
C PRO A 131 6.48 -16.64 -24.57
N LYS A 132 7.44 -16.15 -25.36
CA LYS A 132 7.40 -14.78 -25.89
C LYS A 132 6.21 -14.53 -26.82
N LYS A 133 5.95 -15.45 -27.76
CA LYS A 133 4.81 -15.36 -28.68
C LYS A 133 3.47 -15.56 -27.97
N GLN A 134 3.45 -16.39 -26.94
CA GLN A 134 2.28 -16.59 -26.09
C GLN A 134 1.89 -15.28 -25.39
N HIS A 135 2.87 -14.53 -24.88
CA HIS A 135 2.64 -13.22 -24.27
C HIS A 135 2.13 -12.19 -25.29
N GLU A 136 2.77 -12.10 -26.48
CA GLU A 136 2.32 -11.22 -27.56
C GLU A 136 0.88 -11.52 -27.99
N PHE A 137 0.53 -12.81 -28.16
CA PHE A 137 -0.84 -13.24 -28.47
C PHE A 137 -1.83 -12.87 -27.36
N TRP A 138 -1.45 -13.05 -26.09
CA TRP A 138 -2.27 -12.69 -24.94
C TRP A 138 -2.59 -11.19 -24.90
N ASP A 139 -1.60 -10.34 -25.17
CA ASP A 139 -1.80 -8.89 -25.29
C ASP A 139 -2.74 -8.54 -26.45
N ASP A 140 -2.55 -9.14 -27.63
CA ASP A 140 -3.40 -8.93 -28.80
C ASP A 140 -4.87 -9.30 -28.56
N VAL A 141 -5.12 -10.41 -27.85
CA VAL A 141 -6.46 -10.84 -27.44
C VAL A 141 -7.07 -9.80 -26.51
N LYS A 142 -6.34 -9.29 -25.51
CA LYS A 142 -6.83 -8.26 -24.59
C LYS A 142 -7.15 -6.93 -25.30
N ILE A 143 -6.28 -6.50 -26.21
CA ILE A 143 -6.49 -5.31 -27.04
C ILE A 143 -7.73 -5.48 -27.91
N SER A 144 -7.99 -6.69 -28.41
CA SER A 144 -9.15 -6.95 -29.25
C SER A 144 -10.45 -7.05 -28.43
N LEU A 145 -10.38 -7.63 -27.22
CA LEU A 145 -11.48 -7.68 -26.26
C LEU A 145 -11.90 -6.27 -25.82
N SER A 146 -10.96 -5.35 -25.59
CA SER A 146 -11.29 -3.98 -25.17
C SER A 146 -12.14 -3.24 -26.20
N LYS A 147 -11.96 -3.53 -27.51
CA LYS A 147 -12.77 -2.96 -28.59
C LYS A 147 -14.26 -3.34 -28.53
N ILE A 148 -14.60 -4.42 -27.82
CA ILE A 148 -15.99 -4.87 -27.61
C ILE A 148 -16.49 -4.57 -26.19
N GLY A 149 -15.80 -3.68 -25.45
CA GLY A 149 -16.20 -3.24 -24.12
C GLY A 149 -15.69 -4.10 -22.97
N PHE A 150 -14.66 -4.92 -23.18
CA PHE A 150 -14.02 -5.67 -22.10
C PHE A 150 -13.28 -4.75 -21.13
N VAL A 151 -13.48 -4.98 -19.83
CA VAL A 151 -12.76 -4.29 -18.75
C VAL A 151 -11.84 -5.28 -18.04
N ASP A 152 -10.55 -5.17 -18.29
CA ASP A 152 -9.52 -6.08 -17.75
C ASP A 152 -9.38 -5.97 -16.23
N ALA A 153 -9.24 -7.11 -15.55
CA ALA A 153 -8.96 -7.15 -14.14
C ALA A 153 -7.51 -6.73 -13.84
N VAL A 154 -7.31 -5.98 -12.75
CA VAL A 154 -5.96 -5.66 -12.27
C VAL A 154 -5.59 -6.70 -11.23
N SER A 155 -4.37 -7.24 -11.31
CA SER A 155 -3.79 -8.16 -10.31
C SER A 155 -4.41 -9.56 -10.25
N TYR A 156 -4.52 -10.26 -11.38
CA TYR A 156 -4.75 -11.71 -11.44
C TYR A 156 -3.51 -12.44 -11.96
N ASN A 157 -3.37 -13.74 -11.67
CA ASN A 157 -2.31 -14.57 -12.24
C ASN A 157 -2.65 -14.90 -13.71
N PRO A 158 -1.85 -14.44 -14.71
CA PRO A 158 -2.11 -14.77 -16.11
C PRO A 158 -1.72 -16.21 -16.48
N GLU A 159 -1.15 -16.98 -15.54
CA GLU A 159 -0.76 -18.40 -15.71
C GLU A 159 0.12 -18.65 -16.94
N SER A 160 1.28 -18.00 -17.04
CA SER A 160 2.11 -18.06 -18.26
C SER A 160 1.38 -17.55 -19.51
N PHE A 161 0.48 -16.59 -19.34
CA PHE A 161 -0.28 -15.94 -20.41
C PHE A 161 -1.28 -16.88 -21.12
N THR A 162 -1.87 -17.81 -20.37
CA THR A 162 -2.95 -18.70 -20.81
C THR A 162 -4.32 -18.34 -20.23
N ARG A 163 -4.37 -17.33 -19.35
CA ARG A 163 -5.56 -16.92 -18.63
C ARG A 163 -5.81 -15.43 -18.78
N ILE A 164 -7.06 -15.02 -19.05
CA ILE A 164 -7.51 -13.61 -19.12
C ILE A 164 -8.76 -13.45 -18.25
N THR A 165 -8.78 -12.48 -17.35
CA THR A 165 -9.93 -12.24 -16.44
C THR A 165 -10.40 -10.80 -16.53
N GLY A 166 -11.71 -10.57 -16.62
CA GLY A 166 -12.27 -9.23 -16.72
C GLY A 166 -13.80 -9.21 -16.75
N ASN A 167 -14.39 -8.06 -17.07
CA ASN A 167 -15.83 -7.93 -17.25
C ASN A 167 -16.15 -7.79 -18.74
N LEU A 168 -17.28 -8.36 -19.16
CA LEU A 168 -17.80 -8.19 -20.51
C LEU A 168 -19.34 -8.25 -20.49
N LEU A 169 -19.99 -7.54 -21.40
CA LEU A 169 -21.45 -7.69 -21.59
C LEU A 169 -21.78 -9.12 -22.04
N GLY A 170 -22.76 -9.75 -21.42
CA GLY A 170 -23.13 -11.14 -21.73
C GLY A 170 -23.47 -11.36 -23.21
N LYS A 171 -24.24 -10.44 -23.81
CA LYS A 171 -24.59 -10.48 -25.25
C LYS A 171 -23.42 -10.40 -26.23
N THR A 172 -22.22 -9.99 -25.79
CA THR A 172 -21.02 -9.94 -26.66
C THR A 172 -20.13 -11.17 -26.55
N LEU A 173 -20.43 -12.13 -25.65
CA LEU A 173 -19.71 -13.41 -25.54
C LEU A 173 -19.58 -14.17 -26.87
N PRO A 174 -20.60 -14.23 -27.77
CA PRO A 174 -20.44 -14.84 -29.09
C PRO A 174 -19.30 -14.26 -29.93
N VAL A 175 -19.02 -12.96 -29.79
CA VAL A 175 -18.05 -12.23 -30.60
C VAL A 175 -16.62 -12.66 -30.31
N ILE A 176 -16.36 -13.12 -29.07
CA ILE A 176 -15.07 -13.69 -28.67
C ILE A 176 -14.68 -14.81 -29.63
N ASP A 177 -15.63 -15.71 -29.91
CA ASP A 177 -15.38 -16.90 -30.71
C ASP A 177 -15.43 -16.65 -32.21
N THR A 178 -16.35 -15.79 -32.67
CA THR A 178 -16.57 -15.57 -34.10
C THR A 178 -15.61 -14.56 -34.72
N LYS A 179 -15.06 -13.63 -33.91
CA LYS A 179 -14.22 -12.53 -34.41
C LYS A 179 -12.89 -12.40 -33.67
N ILE A 180 -12.91 -12.28 -32.34
CA ILE A 180 -11.73 -11.87 -31.56
C ILE A 180 -10.58 -12.89 -31.66
N PHE A 181 -10.83 -14.15 -31.31
CA PHE A 181 -9.80 -15.20 -31.36
C PHE A 181 -9.32 -15.50 -32.79
N PRO A 182 -10.20 -15.64 -33.80
CA PRO A 182 -9.76 -15.81 -35.19
C PRO A 182 -8.87 -14.68 -35.70
N GLU A 183 -9.17 -13.42 -35.34
CA GLU A 183 -8.36 -12.26 -35.73
C GLU A 183 -7.00 -12.26 -35.03
N ALA A 184 -6.97 -12.51 -33.71
CA ALA A 184 -5.73 -12.59 -32.93
C ALA A 184 -4.79 -13.70 -33.42
N LEU A 185 -5.33 -14.87 -33.78
CA LEU A 185 -4.54 -15.98 -34.33
C LEU A 185 -3.92 -15.66 -35.69
N ARG A 186 -4.65 -14.92 -36.54
CA ARG A 186 -4.15 -14.44 -37.83
C ARG A 186 -3.01 -13.46 -37.64
N THR A 187 -3.12 -12.53 -36.68
CA THR A 187 -2.06 -11.55 -36.36
C THR A 187 -0.80 -12.25 -35.82
N ALA A 188 -0.95 -13.28 -34.99
CA ALA A 188 0.16 -14.06 -34.45
C ALA A 188 0.92 -14.92 -35.50
N GLY A 189 0.51 -14.88 -36.77
CA GLY A 189 1.16 -15.61 -37.86
C GLY A 189 0.98 -17.13 -37.77
N VAL A 190 -0.02 -17.58 -37.01
CA VAL A 190 -0.31 -19.01 -36.85
C VAL A 190 -1.20 -19.46 -38.01
N SER A 191 -0.60 -20.14 -38.98
CA SER A 191 -1.28 -20.66 -40.16
C SER A 191 -2.08 -21.92 -39.81
N VAL A 192 -3.22 -21.77 -39.14
CA VAL A 192 -4.14 -22.90 -38.92
C VAL A 192 -5.58 -22.41 -38.78
N THR A 193 -6.51 -23.26 -39.22
CA THR A 193 -7.97 -23.12 -39.09
C THR A 193 -8.40 -22.69 -37.67
N PRO A 194 -9.52 -21.95 -37.51
CA PRO A 194 -10.03 -21.43 -36.22
C PRO A 194 -10.22 -22.45 -35.07
N PHE A 195 -10.05 -23.75 -35.33
CA PHE A 195 -10.20 -24.88 -34.41
C PHE A 195 -8.92 -25.23 -33.64
N ALA A 196 -7.77 -24.70 -34.06
CA ALA A 196 -6.47 -25.08 -33.51
C ALA A 196 -6.23 -24.59 -32.07
N PHE A 197 -7.09 -23.71 -31.54
CA PHE A 197 -6.96 -23.12 -30.20
C PHE A 197 -8.25 -23.29 -29.41
N PRO A 198 -8.46 -24.48 -28.83
CA PRO A 198 -9.57 -24.72 -27.94
C PRO A 198 -9.44 -23.87 -26.66
N ARG A 199 -10.57 -23.41 -26.12
CA ARG A 199 -10.60 -22.49 -24.97
C ARG A 199 -11.83 -22.71 -24.10
N VAL A 200 -11.71 -22.39 -22.82
CA VAL A 200 -12.82 -22.36 -21.87
C VAL A 200 -13.12 -20.92 -21.51
N ILE A 201 -14.39 -20.55 -21.52
CA ILE A 201 -14.88 -19.27 -21.01
C ILE A 201 -15.76 -19.57 -19.80
N LYS A 202 -15.31 -19.21 -18.61
CA LYS A 202 -16.07 -19.35 -17.37
C LYS A 202 -16.73 -18.02 -17.03
N VAL A 203 -18.04 -18.03 -16.80
CA VAL A 203 -18.81 -16.85 -16.41
C VAL A 203 -19.07 -16.92 -14.91
N HIS A 204 -18.70 -15.86 -14.19
CA HIS A 204 -18.77 -15.77 -12.74
C HIS A 204 -19.72 -14.64 -12.31
N PRO A 205 -21.04 -14.81 -12.41
CA PRO A 205 -22.00 -13.76 -12.06
C PRO A 205 -21.90 -13.32 -10.59
N ASP A 206 -21.43 -14.21 -9.70
CA ASP A 206 -21.28 -13.92 -8.27
C ASP A 206 -20.04 -13.10 -7.92
N TRP A 207 -19.11 -12.89 -8.88
CA TRP A 207 -17.90 -12.14 -8.62
C TRP A 207 -18.12 -10.62 -8.74
N PRO A 208 -17.45 -9.82 -7.91
CA PRO A 208 -17.56 -8.36 -8.00
C PRO A 208 -17.02 -7.86 -9.34
N LEU A 209 -17.77 -6.96 -9.97
CA LEU A 209 -17.36 -6.31 -11.21
C LEU A 209 -16.10 -5.47 -10.97
N VAL A 210 -15.12 -5.63 -11.87
CA VAL A 210 -13.96 -4.73 -11.89
C VAL A 210 -14.38 -3.33 -12.31
N LYS A 211 -13.93 -2.34 -11.52
CA LYS A 211 -14.10 -0.93 -11.86
C LYS A 211 -13.16 -0.59 -13.00
N PRO A 212 -13.65 0.01 -14.10
CA PRO A 212 -12.78 0.44 -15.18
C PRO A 212 -11.71 1.39 -14.64
N ARG A 213 -10.46 1.13 -14.99
CA ARG A 213 -9.38 2.04 -14.68
C ARG A 213 -9.59 3.30 -15.51
N VAL A 214 -9.90 4.41 -14.85
CA VAL A 214 -9.81 5.73 -15.47
C VAL A 214 -8.32 6.00 -15.65
N LEU A 215 -7.79 5.62 -16.82
CA LEU A 215 -6.50 6.11 -17.25
C LEU A 215 -6.72 7.58 -17.62
N GLU A 216 -6.37 8.47 -16.71
CA GLU A 216 -6.29 9.89 -17.05
C GLU A 216 -5.27 10.03 -18.19
N ASP A 217 -5.72 10.62 -19.30
CA ASP A 217 -4.86 10.91 -20.45
C ASP A 217 -3.93 12.09 -20.12
N LEU A 218 -2.92 11.79 -19.32
CA LEU A 218 -1.87 12.74 -18.99
C LEU A 218 -0.91 12.82 -20.17
N LYS A 219 -1.01 13.93 -20.91
CA LYS A 219 -0.11 14.25 -22.03
C LYS A 219 1.32 14.51 -21.58
N GLU A 220 1.51 15.04 -20.37
CA GLU A 220 2.83 15.35 -19.81
C GLU A 220 3.39 14.16 -19.01
N SER A 221 4.61 13.73 -19.34
CA SER A 221 5.26 12.58 -18.71
C SER A 221 5.60 12.79 -17.23
N SER A 222 5.89 14.04 -16.83
CA SER A 222 6.12 14.44 -15.44
C SER A 222 4.90 14.13 -14.56
N LEU A 223 3.70 14.46 -15.05
CA LEU A 223 2.44 14.21 -14.35
C LEU A 223 2.17 12.71 -14.16
N ARG A 224 2.66 11.84 -15.07
CA ARG A 224 2.52 10.38 -14.94
C ARG A 224 3.31 9.80 -13.76
N LYS A 225 4.37 10.49 -13.34
CA LYS A 225 5.20 10.12 -12.19
C LYS A 225 4.66 10.71 -10.88
N MET A 226 3.65 11.56 -10.92
CA MET A 226 3.04 12.17 -9.75
C MET A 226 1.76 11.43 -9.33
N SER A 227 1.60 11.18 -8.03
CA SER A 227 0.34 10.65 -7.48
C SER A 227 -0.86 11.59 -7.74
N PRO A 228 -2.11 11.09 -7.71
CA PRO A 228 -3.30 11.95 -7.83
C PRO A 228 -3.34 13.11 -6.82
N ALA A 229 -3.03 12.84 -5.55
CA ALA A 229 -2.94 13.86 -4.51
C ALA A 229 -1.88 14.92 -4.83
N ALA A 230 -0.71 14.49 -5.32
CA ALA A 230 0.36 15.39 -5.76
C ALA A 230 -0.05 16.28 -6.93
N ARG A 231 -0.79 15.75 -7.91
CA ARG A 231 -1.27 16.52 -9.06
C ARG A 231 -2.32 17.54 -8.65
N LYS A 232 -3.21 17.21 -7.73
CA LYS A 232 -4.23 18.14 -7.21
C LYS A 232 -3.60 19.40 -6.59
N LYS A 233 -2.42 19.28 -5.98
CA LYS A 233 -1.69 20.44 -5.43
C LYS A 233 -1.14 21.39 -6.49
N LEU A 234 -0.99 20.95 -7.75
CA LEU A 234 -0.63 21.83 -8.87
C LEU A 234 -1.78 22.72 -9.34
N GLU A 235 -3.03 22.36 -9.02
CA GLU A 235 -4.22 23.11 -9.43
C GLU A 235 -4.44 24.36 -8.55
N VAL A 236 -3.75 24.45 -7.41
CA VAL A 236 -3.89 25.55 -6.46
C VAL A 236 -3.03 26.75 -6.94
N PRO A 237 -3.62 27.96 -7.08
CA PRO A 237 -2.88 29.14 -7.55
C PRO A 237 -1.74 29.57 -6.61
N GLU A 238 -1.92 29.37 -5.31
CA GLU A 238 -0.94 29.71 -4.29
C GLU A 238 0.00 28.53 -4.04
N GLN A 239 1.24 28.65 -4.51
CA GLN A 239 2.27 27.61 -4.41
C GLN A 239 3.05 27.77 -3.10
N LYS A 240 2.66 27.04 -2.05
CA LYS A 240 3.35 27.04 -0.76
C LYS A 240 4.43 25.96 -0.70
N LEU A 241 5.42 26.18 0.15
CA LEU A 241 6.37 25.13 0.53
C LEU A 241 5.64 24.05 1.31
N GLU A 242 5.72 22.82 0.83
CA GLU A 242 5.06 21.67 1.42
C GLU A 242 6.00 20.47 1.41
N LYS A 243 5.71 19.47 2.24
CA LYS A 243 6.50 18.25 2.32
C LYS A 243 6.05 17.21 1.30
N TRP A 244 7.03 16.59 0.65
CA TRP A 244 6.86 15.63 -0.41
C TRP A 244 7.75 14.41 -0.20
N LEU A 245 7.32 13.29 -0.76
CA LEU A 245 8.11 12.08 -0.91
C LEU A 245 8.51 11.93 -2.37
N LEU A 246 9.80 11.82 -2.60
CA LEU A 246 10.43 11.62 -3.91
C LEU A 246 11.11 10.25 -3.92
N VAL A 247 10.86 9.45 -4.95
CA VAL A 247 11.53 8.16 -5.15
C VAL A 247 12.37 8.23 -6.42
N LEU A 248 13.64 7.93 -6.28
CA LEU A 248 14.57 7.78 -7.39
C LEU A 248 14.53 6.35 -7.95
N ASN A 249 14.90 6.18 -9.21
CA ASN A 249 15.00 4.87 -9.86
C ASN A 249 16.31 4.12 -9.54
N HIS A 250 17.20 4.75 -8.77
CA HIS A 250 18.45 4.19 -8.28
C HIS A 250 18.75 4.76 -6.90
N GLN A 251 19.59 4.07 -6.13
CA GLN A 251 20.13 4.60 -4.89
C GLN A 251 21.32 5.51 -5.21
N PRO A 252 21.30 6.79 -4.80
CA PRO A 252 22.43 7.67 -5.05
C PRO A 252 23.65 7.22 -4.22
N PRO A 253 24.84 7.13 -4.83
CA PRO A 253 26.09 6.68 -4.20
C PRO A 253 26.69 7.67 -3.20
N GLY A 254 26.25 8.93 -3.14
CA GLY A 254 26.74 9.89 -2.14
C GLY A 254 26.13 11.29 -2.19
N GLN A 255 26.51 12.12 -1.20
CA GLN A 255 25.96 13.48 -0.98
C GLN A 255 26.16 14.43 -2.18
N ASN A 256 27.20 14.25 -2.98
CA ASN A 256 27.46 15.12 -4.13
C ASN A 256 26.37 14.99 -5.21
N GLU A 257 25.91 13.77 -5.49
CA GLU A 257 24.86 13.52 -6.47
C GLU A 257 23.49 13.99 -5.97
N ILE A 258 23.25 13.87 -4.66
CA ILE A 258 22.10 14.52 -3.99
C ILE A 258 22.15 16.03 -4.22
N ASN A 259 23.28 16.67 -3.92
CA ASN A 259 23.44 18.10 -4.10
C ASN A 259 23.28 18.53 -5.57
N GLU A 260 23.79 17.75 -6.52
CA GLU A 260 23.64 18.01 -7.95
C GLU A 260 22.17 17.91 -8.40
N LEU A 261 21.45 16.90 -7.94
CA LEU A 261 20.04 16.69 -8.27
C LEU A 261 19.13 17.84 -7.77
N PHE A 262 19.49 18.46 -6.64
CA PHE A 262 18.75 19.58 -6.05
C PHE A 262 19.36 20.96 -6.35
N SER A 263 20.53 21.03 -6.99
CA SER A 263 21.28 22.28 -7.21
C SER A 263 20.50 23.36 -7.99
N ASN A 264 19.60 22.94 -8.87
CA ASN A 264 18.82 23.84 -9.73
C ASN A 264 17.49 24.30 -9.09
N LEU A 265 17.23 23.90 -7.84
CA LEU A 265 15.96 24.20 -7.15
C LEU A 265 16.23 25.11 -5.96
N ASN A 266 15.96 26.39 -6.16
CA ASN A 266 16.18 27.42 -5.14
C ASN A 266 15.23 27.30 -3.93
N ASP A 267 14.14 26.54 -4.07
CA ASP A 267 13.08 26.37 -3.07
C ASP A 267 12.92 24.92 -2.60
N ALA A 268 13.86 24.03 -2.92
CA ALA A 268 13.84 22.63 -2.47
C ALA A 268 14.85 22.40 -1.35
N VAL A 269 14.38 21.84 -0.23
CA VAL A 269 15.20 21.47 0.91
C VAL A 269 15.00 19.99 1.19
N VAL A 270 16.09 19.21 1.19
CA VAL A 270 16.06 17.81 1.59
C VAL A 270 15.98 17.73 3.11
N GLU A 271 14.90 17.15 3.61
CA GLU A 271 14.67 16.95 5.04
C GLU A 271 14.98 15.51 5.49
N GLY A 272 15.02 14.55 4.56
CA GLY A 272 15.31 13.15 4.86
C GLY A 272 15.75 12.40 3.62
N ALA A 273 16.60 11.39 3.79
CA ALA A 273 16.98 10.48 2.72
C ALA A 273 17.17 9.07 3.29
N ASN A 274 16.55 8.09 2.63
CA ASN A 274 16.72 6.68 2.92
C ASN A 274 16.82 5.88 1.61
N GLY A 275 18.04 5.47 1.26
CA GLY A 275 18.29 4.84 -0.03
C GLY A 275 17.86 5.74 -1.19
N ALA A 276 16.92 5.25 -2.00
CA ALA A 276 16.34 5.99 -3.13
C ALA A 276 15.12 6.86 -2.75
N LEU A 277 14.67 6.84 -1.49
CA LEU A 277 13.55 7.62 -0.98
C LEU A 277 14.05 8.92 -0.35
N PHE A 278 13.45 10.04 -0.73
CA PHE A 278 13.78 11.37 -0.25
C PHE A 278 12.55 12.09 0.28
N GLU A 279 12.74 12.77 1.40
CA GLU A 279 11.80 13.74 1.95
C GLU A 279 12.26 15.14 1.61
N ILE A 280 11.37 15.90 0.98
CA ILE A 280 11.71 17.20 0.40
C ILE A 280 10.64 18.20 0.80
N LEU A 281 11.06 19.35 1.31
CA LEU A 281 10.25 20.54 1.44
C LEU A 281 10.42 21.39 0.16
N ALA A 282 9.38 21.50 -0.66
CA ALA A 282 9.42 22.24 -1.93
C ALA A 282 8.02 22.71 -2.36
N THR A 283 7.94 23.63 -3.33
CA THR A 283 6.66 23.99 -3.96
C THR A 283 6.17 22.88 -4.91
N PRO A 284 4.84 22.77 -5.14
CA PRO A 284 4.31 21.82 -6.13
C PRO A 284 4.95 21.99 -7.51
N THR A 285 5.20 23.22 -7.96
CA THR A 285 5.91 23.53 -9.21
C THR A 285 7.31 22.89 -9.27
N SER A 286 8.12 23.07 -8.22
CA SER A 286 9.46 22.49 -8.16
C SER A 286 9.42 20.96 -8.13
N MET A 287 8.43 20.37 -7.47
CA MET A 287 8.23 18.91 -7.49
C MET A 287 7.81 18.39 -8.86
N LYS A 288 7.03 19.14 -9.63
CA LYS A 288 6.72 18.81 -11.03
C LYS A 288 7.98 18.83 -11.89
N ASN A 289 8.88 19.81 -11.69
CA ASN A 289 10.16 19.88 -12.39
C ASN A 289 11.06 18.69 -12.03
N LEU A 290 11.12 18.31 -10.75
CA LEU A 290 11.81 17.09 -10.31
C LEU A 290 11.21 15.84 -10.96
N ALA A 291 9.89 15.71 -11.02
CA ALA A 291 9.21 14.58 -11.66
C ALA A 291 9.62 14.43 -13.15
N ALA A 292 9.96 15.52 -13.84
CA ALA A 292 10.41 15.46 -15.23
C ALA A 292 11.78 14.77 -15.39
N LEU A 293 12.61 14.72 -14.35
CA LEU A 293 13.95 14.15 -14.43
C LEU A 293 13.92 12.62 -14.68
N PRO A 294 14.84 12.07 -15.50
CA PRO A 294 14.91 10.63 -15.76
C PRO A 294 15.20 9.79 -14.52
N SER A 295 15.99 10.32 -13.58
CA SER A 295 16.34 9.69 -12.31
C SER A 295 15.15 9.56 -11.36
N VAL A 296 14.11 10.37 -11.54
CA VAL A 296 12.92 10.36 -10.69
C VAL A 296 11.92 9.33 -11.20
N MET A 297 11.60 8.38 -10.33
CA MET A 297 10.62 7.33 -10.58
C MET A 297 9.21 7.80 -10.20
N PHE A 298 9.06 8.41 -9.02
CA PHE A 298 7.75 8.72 -8.46
C PHE A 298 7.79 9.90 -7.49
N VAL A 299 6.70 10.67 -7.46
CA VAL A 299 6.48 11.79 -6.55
C VAL A 299 5.11 11.68 -5.90
N THR A 300 5.06 11.81 -4.57
CA THR A 300 3.81 11.89 -3.82
C THR A 300 3.88 12.91 -2.69
N THR A 301 2.71 13.27 -2.17
CA THR A 301 2.58 14.13 -1.01
C THR A 301 2.94 13.34 0.24
N ALA A 302 3.67 13.97 1.17
CA ALA A 302 3.83 13.40 2.51
C ALA A 302 2.51 13.59 3.28
N GLU A 303 1.51 12.74 3.02
CA GLU A 303 0.24 12.81 3.75
C GLU A 303 0.45 12.32 5.18
N THR A 304 0.01 13.11 6.15
CA THR A 304 -0.11 12.65 7.54
C THR A 304 -1.38 11.80 7.65
N GLN A 305 -1.19 10.54 8.04
CA GLN A 305 -2.20 9.53 8.38
C GLN A 305 -2.67 8.61 7.25
N ILE A 306 -2.33 7.34 7.41
CA ILE A 306 -3.27 6.27 7.10
C ILE A 306 -3.96 5.91 8.41
N LYS A 307 -5.28 6.08 8.45
CA LYS A 307 -6.10 5.36 9.42
C LYS A 307 -6.20 3.93 8.94
N THR A 308 -5.39 3.06 9.52
CA THR A 308 -5.70 1.64 9.52
C THR A 308 -6.68 1.39 10.67
N ASP A 309 -7.95 1.17 10.36
CA ASP A 309 -8.97 0.71 11.31
C ASP A 309 -8.71 -0.77 11.70
N TYR A 310 -7.49 -1.11 12.12
CA TYR A 310 -7.19 -2.43 12.66
C TYR A 310 -7.39 -2.41 14.17
N SER A 311 -8.50 -3.00 14.63
CA SER A 311 -8.63 -3.34 16.06
C SER A 311 -7.74 -4.56 16.34
N ILE A 312 -6.52 -4.33 16.82
CA ILE A 312 -5.73 -5.43 17.38
C ILE A 312 -6.42 -5.87 18.67
N LYS A 313 -6.99 -7.08 18.66
CA LYS A 313 -7.46 -7.72 19.89
C LYS A 313 -6.27 -7.75 20.85
N GLN A 314 -6.46 -7.22 22.06
CA GLN A 314 -5.45 -7.18 23.12
C GLN A 314 -4.99 -8.60 23.47
N ASN A 315 -4.03 -9.14 22.73
CA ASN A 315 -3.33 -10.35 23.15
C ASN A 315 -2.27 -9.94 24.18
N ASN A 316 -2.28 -10.66 25.31
CA ASN A 316 -1.34 -10.50 26.42
C ASN A 316 0.12 -10.62 25.93
N LEU A 317 0.93 -9.56 26.09
CA LEU A 317 2.30 -9.54 25.58
C LEU A 317 3.30 -10.38 26.36
N LEU A 318 2.91 -10.98 27.49
CA LEU A 318 3.74 -12.00 28.13
C LEU A 318 4.05 -13.16 27.17
N ASN A 319 3.25 -13.32 26.11
CA ASN A 319 3.51 -14.27 25.03
C ASN A 319 4.47 -13.78 23.92
N ILE A 320 4.83 -12.49 23.88
CA ILE A 320 5.77 -11.97 22.85
C ILE A 320 7.17 -12.56 23.04
N PHE A 321 7.62 -12.82 24.25
CA PHE A 321 8.91 -13.46 24.50
C PHE A 321 8.87 -15.00 24.48
N SER A 322 7.69 -15.61 24.27
CA SER A 322 7.50 -17.06 24.22
C SER A 322 7.15 -17.60 22.83
N ASN A 323 6.68 -16.76 21.90
CA ASN A 323 6.23 -17.21 20.58
C ASN A 323 7.36 -17.30 19.55
N GLU A 324 7.21 -18.25 18.63
CA GLU A 324 8.10 -18.52 17.50
C GLU A 324 8.25 -17.35 16.50
N GLY A 325 7.55 -16.22 16.70
CA GLY A 325 7.64 -14.99 15.92
C GLY A 325 8.58 -13.89 16.47
N ALA A 326 9.08 -13.99 17.71
CA ALA A 326 10.02 -12.98 18.23
C ALA A 326 11.37 -13.06 17.53
N SER A 327 11.96 -11.90 17.19
CA SER A 327 13.29 -11.83 16.57
C SER A 327 14.35 -12.45 17.48
N GLN A 328 15.39 -13.05 16.90
CA GLN A 328 16.50 -13.66 17.66
C GLN A 328 17.08 -12.71 18.74
N PRO A 329 17.25 -11.39 18.48
CA PRO A 329 17.64 -10.42 19.52
C PRO A 329 16.65 -10.34 20.69
N ALA A 330 15.33 -10.35 20.44
CA ALA A 330 14.32 -10.31 21.50
C ALA A 330 14.36 -11.56 22.40
N ARG A 331 14.62 -12.74 21.81
CA ARG A 331 14.78 -14.00 22.57
C ARG A 331 16.06 -14.02 23.40
N ASN A 332 17.16 -13.49 22.87
CA ASN A 332 18.45 -13.42 23.55
C ASN A 332 18.43 -12.49 24.79
N LEU A 333 17.44 -11.61 24.91
CA LEU A 333 17.30 -10.73 26.07
C LEU A 333 16.66 -11.41 27.29
N ARG A 334 16.08 -12.61 27.14
CA ARG A 334 15.41 -13.34 28.23
C ARG A 334 16.37 -13.96 29.28
N GLY A 335 17.68 -13.79 29.12
CA GLY A 335 18.69 -14.35 30.03
C GLY A 335 19.93 -13.46 30.27
N VAL A 336 19.93 -12.24 29.72
CA VAL A 336 21.01 -11.26 29.94
C VAL A 336 20.51 -10.25 30.95
N GLY A 337 21.28 -9.96 32.01
CA GLY A 337 20.90 -9.01 33.05
C GLY A 337 20.33 -7.70 32.51
N ALA A 338 19.45 -7.06 33.29
CA ALA A 338 18.70 -5.88 32.87
C ALA A 338 19.63 -4.82 32.26
N PRO A 339 19.35 -4.33 31.04
CA PRO A 339 20.15 -3.28 30.43
C PRO A 339 20.07 -2.00 31.25
N ILE A 340 21.13 -1.17 31.20
CA ILE A 340 21.16 0.13 31.87
C ILE A 340 20.06 1.05 31.31
N SER A 341 19.78 0.95 30.01
CA SER A 341 18.78 1.75 29.32
C SER A 341 18.20 1.05 28.09
N VAL A 342 16.93 1.33 27.81
CA VAL A 342 16.16 0.76 26.69
C VAL A 342 15.49 1.88 25.92
N ALA A 343 15.73 1.94 24.61
CA ALA A 343 15.04 2.84 23.70
C ALA A 343 13.87 2.10 23.02
N ILE A 344 12.70 2.72 22.98
CA ILE A 344 11.45 2.17 22.44
C ILE A 344 10.96 3.12 21.36
N VAL A 345 11.06 2.70 20.11
CA VAL A 345 10.57 3.47 18.97
C VAL A 345 9.09 3.20 18.75
N GLY A 346 8.29 4.26 18.63
CA GLY A 346 6.85 4.21 18.39
C GLY A 346 6.32 5.48 17.75
N THR A 347 5.05 5.50 17.37
CA THR A 347 4.45 6.62 16.64
C THR A 347 3.64 7.58 17.52
N GLU A 348 3.26 7.12 18.72
CA GLU A 348 2.57 7.93 19.72
C GLU A 348 2.93 7.45 21.12
N PHE A 349 3.00 8.36 22.09
CA PHE A 349 3.27 8.08 23.50
C PHE A 349 2.33 8.90 24.39
N LEU A 350 1.05 8.97 24.05
CA LEU A 350 0.11 9.79 24.83
C LEU A 350 0.04 9.31 26.30
N GLY A 351 0.09 10.25 27.25
CA GLY A 351 -0.02 9.96 28.69
C GLY A 351 1.21 9.28 29.33
N TRP A 352 2.37 9.29 28.67
CA TRP A 352 3.57 8.61 29.16
C TRP A 352 4.07 9.16 30.50
N GLU A 353 4.16 10.48 30.67
CA GLU A 353 4.71 11.10 31.89
C GLU A 353 3.99 10.63 33.16
N LYS A 354 2.65 10.71 33.13
CA LYS A 354 1.80 10.25 34.23
C LYS A 354 1.99 8.75 34.50
N SER A 355 1.95 7.94 33.44
CA SER A 355 1.99 6.49 33.56
C SER A 355 3.34 5.98 34.10
N PHE A 356 4.45 6.57 33.64
CA PHE A 356 5.80 6.22 34.11
C PHE A 356 6.09 6.77 35.52
N GLY A 357 5.51 7.94 35.87
CA GLY A 357 5.53 8.47 37.23
C GLY A 357 4.83 7.56 38.24
N GLU A 358 3.67 6.99 37.87
CA GLU A 358 2.92 6.04 38.72
C GLU A 358 3.71 4.77 39.05
N ILE A 359 4.51 4.26 38.10
CA ILE A 359 5.38 3.08 38.31
C ILE A 359 6.80 3.44 38.77
N GLN A 360 7.06 4.71 39.08
CA GLN A 360 8.35 5.23 39.55
C GLN A 360 9.55 4.79 38.69
N THR A 361 9.35 4.68 37.38
CA THR A 361 10.41 4.28 36.44
C THR A 361 10.92 5.52 35.71
N GLN A 362 12.24 5.70 35.65
CA GLN A 362 12.85 6.81 34.91
C GLN A 362 12.56 6.66 33.42
N ALA A 363 11.82 7.62 32.87
CA ALA A 363 11.49 7.68 31.46
C ALA A 363 11.78 9.06 30.87
N GLU A 364 12.18 9.12 29.61
CA GLU A 364 12.31 10.35 28.84
C GLU A 364 11.73 10.19 27.43
N LEU A 365 11.20 11.27 26.86
CA LEU A 365 10.72 11.31 25.48
C LEU A 365 11.74 12.03 24.58
N VAL A 366 12.10 11.35 23.49
CA VAL A 366 12.86 11.87 22.37
C VAL A 366 11.90 11.97 21.19
N ASP A 367 11.41 13.18 20.94
CA ASP A 367 10.39 13.41 19.92
C ASP A 367 11.03 13.90 18.60
N LEU A 368 11.29 12.96 17.68
CA LEU A 368 11.80 13.28 16.35
C LEU A 368 10.78 14.01 15.50
N THR A 369 9.48 13.95 15.82
CA THR A 369 8.46 14.68 15.05
C THR A 369 8.63 16.19 15.15
N ARG A 370 9.34 16.69 16.17
CA ARG A 370 9.71 18.11 16.30
C ARG A 370 10.50 18.64 15.11
N THR A 371 11.32 17.79 14.47
CA THR A 371 12.10 18.21 13.29
C THR A 371 11.21 18.53 12.08
N ARG A 372 9.93 18.14 12.13
CA ARG A 372 8.96 18.48 11.10
C ARG A 372 8.51 19.92 11.15
N ASP A 373 8.49 20.51 12.34
CA ASP A 373 8.02 21.86 12.57
C ASP A 373 9.18 22.86 12.46
N TYR A 374 8.92 24.00 11.82
CA TYR A 374 9.95 25.03 11.65
C TYR A 374 10.44 25.57 12.98
N ALA A 375 9.57 25.70 13.98
CA ALA A 375 9.90 26.18 15.32
C ALA A 375 10.36 25.06 16.28
N MET A 376 10.47 23.81 15.81
CA MET A 376 10.80 22.64 16.61
C MET A 376 9.81 22.37 17.76
N GLU A 377 8.55 22.78 17.57
CA GLU A 377 7.46 22.52 18.52
C GLU A 377 7.04 21.05 18.49
N GLU A 378 6.43 20.59 19.58
CA GLU A 378 5.86 19.25 19.64
C GLU A 378 4.70 19.12 18.66
N MET A 379 4.75 18.10 17.81
CA MET A 379 3.63 17.81 16.93
C MET A 379 2.45 17.28 17.76
N PRO A 380 1.21 17.75 17.50
CA PRO A 380 0.04 17.30 18.23
C PRO A 380 -0.16 15.79 18.07
N TYR A 381 -0.67 15.14 19.11
CA TYR A 381 -1.07 13.73 19.02
C TYR A 381 -2.30 13.58 18.10
N PRO A 382 -2.38 12.52 17.29
CA PRO A 382 -3.55 12.25 16.45
C PRO A 382 -4.77 11.92 17.32
N LYS A 383 -5.67 12.91 17.47
CA LYS A 383 -6.96 12.90 18.21
C LYS A 383 -6.89 12.58 19.72
N ASN A 384 -7.49 13.49 20.50
CA ASN A 384 -7.81 13.33 21.92
C ASN A 384 -8.71 12.10 22.15
N SER A 385 -8.11 10.96 22.47
CA SER A 385 -8.72 10.02 23.40
C SER A 385 -8.10 10.32 24.76
N GLY A 386 -8.90 10.54 25.79
CA GLY A 386 -8.39 10.81 27.15
C GLY A 386 -7.66 9.63 27.80
N ASP A 387 -7.30 8.62 27.01
CA ASP A 387 -6.71 7.36 27.44
C ASP A 387 -5.21 7.34 27.16
N VAL A 388 -4.50 6.53 27.94
CA VAL A 388 -3.09 6.21 27.72
C VAL A 388 -2.89 5.59 26.34
N GLY A 389 -1.93 6.13 25.59
CA GLY A 389 -1.53 5.71 24.26
C GLY A 389 -1.21 4.22 24.15
N PHE A 390 -1.35 3.65 22.95
CA PHE A 390 -0.98 2.28 22.66
C PHE A 390 0.50 2.01 22.93
N HIS A 391 1.43 2.76 22.33
CA HIS A 391 2.87 2.52 22.55
C HIS A 391 3.29 2.92 23.96
N THR A 392 2.58 3.84 24.62
CA THR A 392 2.75 4.07 26.06
C THR A 392 2.46 2.79 26.84
N LYS A 393 1.32 2.13 26.59
CA LYS A 393 0.99 0.84 27.24
C LYS A 393 2.06 -0.21 26.98
N LYS A 394 2.55 -0.31 25.74
CA LYS A 394 3.64 -1.23 25.37
C LYS A 394 4.94 -0.93 26.10
N ALA A 395 5.30 0.34 26.20
CA ALA A 395 6.49 0.76 26.90
C ALA A 395 6.41 0.45 28.41
N LEU A 396 5.24 0.61 29.03
CA LEU A 396 5.01 0.23 30.43
C LEU A 396 5.16 -1.27 30.65
N GLU A 397 4.71 -2.10 29.72
CA GLU A 397 4.90 -3.56 29.80
C GLU A 397 6.39 -3.94 29.74
N ILE A 398 7.17 -3.31 28.86
CA ILE A 398 8.63 -3.51 28.78
C ILE A 398 9.32 -3.04 30.07
N ALA A 399 8.90 -1.89 30.62
CA ALA A 399 9.43 -1.37 31.88
C ALA A 399 9.22 -2.32 33.06
N LYS A 400 8.07 -3.01 33.12
CA LYS A 400 7.80 -4.02 34.15
C LYS A 400 8.71 -5.25 34.04
N ILE A 401 9.16 -5.59 32.84
CA ILE A 401 10.08 -6.71 32.60
C ILE A 401 11.50 -6.36 33.06
N TYR A 402 11.90 -5.10 32.90
CA TYR A 402 13.23 -4.59 33.26
C TYR A 402 13.14 -3.52 34.36
N PRO A 403 12.84 -3.91 35.61
CA PRO A 403 12.75 -2.95 36.71
C PRO A 403 14.09 -2.25 36.95
N GLY A 404 14.06 -0.93 37.11
CA GLY A 404 15.25 -0.10 37.35
C GLY A 404 16.02 0.31 36.08
N THR A 405 15.61 -0.14 34.89
CA THR A 405 16.17 0.30 33.62
C THR A 405 15.60 1.66 33.21
N LYS A 406 16.45 2.58 32.73
CA LYS A 406 16.00 3.85 32.13
C LYS A 406 15.27 3.56 30.81
N ILE A 407 14.05 4.09 30.65
CA ILE A 407 13.26 3.95 29.43
C ILE A 407 13.34 5.22 28.58
N VAL A 408 13.66 5.09 27.31
CA VAL A 408 13.74 6.20 26.35
C VAL A 408 12.67 5.96 25.29
N LEU A 409 11.66 6.82 25.25
CA LEU A 409 10.57 6.75 24.30
C LEU A 409 10.96 7.56 23.07
N VAL A 410 10.89 6.97 21.88
CA VAL A 410 11.37 7.59 20.64
C VAL A 410 10.20 7.74 19.71
N ARG A 411 9.66 8.96 19.63
CA ARG A 411 8.48 9.24 18.81
C ARG A 411 8.92 9.58 17.40
N ILE A 412 8.42 8.81 16.43
CA ILE A 412 8.58 9.06 15.00
C ILE A 412 7.22 9.35 14.36
N ASP A 413 7.23 10.01 13.20
CA ASP A 413 6.02 10.17 12.41
C ASP A 413 5.82 8.95 11.50
N PRO A 414 4.66 8.26 11.55
CA PRO A 414 4.41 7.09 10.69
C PRO A 414 4.42 7.40 9.19
N ALA A 415 4.23 8.66 8.80
CA ALA A 415 4.31 9.12 7.41
C ALA A 415 5.74 9.39 6.94
N ILE A 416 6.73 9.34 7.84
CA ILE A 416 8.15 9.61 7.57
C ILE A 416 8.96 8.37 7.97
N PRO A 417 9.11 7.38 7.06
CA PRO A 417 9.93 6.21 7.33
C PRO A 417 11.41 6.55 7.55
N THR A 418 11.89 7.68 7.02
CA THR A 418 13.30 8.10 7.13
C THR A 418 13.71 8.38 8.58
N MET A 419 12.79 8.83 9.46
CA MET A 419 13.07 8.99 10.89
C MET A 419 13.50 7.70 11.59
N LEU A 420 13.01 6.54 11.14
CA LEU A 420 13.44 5.26 11.71
C LEU A 420 14.91 4.97 11.36
N ASP A 421 15.32 5.36 10.15
CA ASP A 421 16.70 5.32 9.70
C ASP A 421 17.60 6.28 10.48
N GLU A 422 17.09 7.47 10.81
CA GLU A 422 17.81 8.40 11.69
C GLU A 422 18.10 7.75 13.04
N VAL A 423 17.10 7.11 13.66
CA VAL A 423 17.26 6.38 14.93
C VAL A 423 18.32 5.28 14.82
N ALA A 424 18.27 4.50 13.75
CA ALA A 424 19.25 3.44 13.51
C ALA A 424 20.66 3.99 13.27
N GLY A 425 20.78 5.10 12.55
CA GLY A 425 22.03 5.83 12.35
C GLY A 425 22.65 6.25 13.67
N PHE A 426 21.89 6.91 14.54
CA PHE A 426 22.36 7.31 15.87
C PHE A 426 22.73 6.11 16.76
N ALA A 427 21.96 5.02 16.70
CA ALA A 427 22.30 3.77 17.39
C ALA A 427 23.65 3.17 16.93
N ASN A 428 24.04 3.38 15.67
CA ASN A 428 25.30 2.90 15.07
C ASN A 428 26.43 3.94 15.05
N ARG A 429 26.28 5.09 15.71
CA ARG A 429 27.27 6.21 15.72
C ARG A 429 27.43 6.92 14.38
N ASP A 430 26.44 6.89 13.51
CA ASP A 430 26.39 7.77 12.35
C ASP A 430 25.90 9.16 12.76
N LEU A 431 26.85 10.08 12.94
CA LEU A 431 26.59 11.46 13.36
C LEU A 431 25.99 12.33 12.24
N LYS A 432 25.91 11.81 11.01
CA LYS A 432 25.28 12.49 9.86
C LYS A 432 23.84 12.00 9.62
N ALA A 433 23.27 11.24 10.55
CA ALA A 433 22.03 10.51 10.33
C ALA A 433 20.78 11.38 10.10
N SER A 434 20.73 12.63 10.57
CA SER A 434 19.51 13.46 10.43
C SER A 434 19.70 14.68 9.53
N TYR A 435 19.17 14.57 8.31
CA TYR A 435 19.05 15.70 7.37
C TYR A 435 18.12 16.78 7.91
N ALA A 436 17.04 16.39 8.59
CA ALA A 436 16.09 17.33 9.15
C ALA A 436 16.77 18.23 10.19
N LEU A 437 17.55 17.66 11.12
CA LEU A 437 18.31 18.46 12.09
C LEU A 437 19.33 19.39 11.43
N LEU A 438 20.08 18.91 10.43
CA LEU A 438 21.04 19.73 9.70
C LEU A 438 20.36 20.92 9.00
N SER A 439 19.20 20.68 8.40
CA SER A 439 18.38 21.73 7.79
C SER A 439 17.94 22.77 8.84
N ARG A 440 17.42 22.33 9.99
CA ARG A 440 17.02 23.24 11.08
C ARG A 440 18.19 24.08 11.60
N TYR A 441 19.40 23.50 11.69
CA TYR A 441 20.61 24.28 12.01
C TYR A 441 20.90 25.35 10.96
N SER A 442 20.89 24.99 9.67
CA SER A 442 21.17 25.94 8.58
C SER A 442 20.20 27.12 8.58
N GLU A 443 18.92 26.88 8.88
CA GLU A 443 17.92 27.93 9.01
C GLU A 443 18.21 28.86 10.18
N THR A 444 18.65 28.33 11.34
CA THR A 444 19.01 29.19 12.47
C THR A 444 20.18 30.12 12.15
N ASP A 445 21.14 29.68 11.34
CA ASP A 445 22.24 30.51 10.87
C ASP A 445 21.76 31.64 9.96
N VAL A 446 20.83 31.34 9.04
CA VAL A 446 20.22 32.35 8.17
C VAL A 446 19.43 33.38 8.99
N THR A 447 18.56 32.93 9.88
CA THR A 447 17.76 33.81 10.76
C THR A 447 18.66 34.66 11.66
N LYS A 448 19.74 34.09 12.20
CA LYS A 448 20.73 34.81 13.02
C LYS A 448 21.38 35.95 12.24
N ARG A 449 21.82 35.71 11.00
CA ARG A 449 22.41 36.75 10.13
C ARG A 449 21.41 37.86 9.82
N PHE A 450 20.17 37.49 9.53
CA PHE A 450 19.10 38.45 9.28
C PHE A 450 18.86 39.36 10.50
N LEU A 451 18.68 38.78 11.69
CA LEU A 451 18.49 39.53 12.93
C LEU A 451 19.71 40.38 13.32
N GLN A 452 20.93 39.94 12.98
CA GLN A 452 22.14 40.77 13.15
C GLN A 452 22.09 42.03 12.28
N GLY A 453 21.66 41.91 11.02
CA GLY A 453 21.47 43.06 10.13
C GLY A 453 20.37 44.00 10.61
N GLU A 454 19.22 43.47 11.05
CA GLU A 454 18.14 44.28 11.63
C GLU A 454 18.60 45.01 12.90
N ASN A 455 19.41 44.37 13.77
CA ASN A 455 19.93 45.00 14.96
C ASN A 455 20.87 46.18 14.62
N GLN A 456 21.71 46.06 13.59
CA GLN A 456 22.57 47.16 13.13
C GLN A 456 21.74 48.34 12.61
N PHE A 457 20.67 48.06 11.87
CA PHE A 457 19.72 49.08 11.43
C PHE A 457 19.05 49.77 12.63
N LEU A 458 18.54 48.99 13.60
CA LEU A 458 17.93 49.53 14.82
C LEU A 458 18.89 50.36 15.68
N GLN A 459 20.18 50.01 15.74
CA GLN A 459 21.19 50.80 16.44
C GLN A 459 21.43 52.14 15.75
N THR A 460 21.52 52.15 14.42
CA THR A 460 21.66 53.38 13.63
C THR A 460 20.44 54.29 13.78
N GLU A 461 19.25 53.71 13.71
CA GLU A 461 17.98 54.41 13.89
C GLU A 461 17.84 54.99 15.30
N ARG A 462 18.26 54.23 16.33
CA ARG A 462 18.30 54.71 17.71
C ARG A 462 19.23 55.91 17.86
N ALA A 463 20.42 55.87 17.26
CA ALA A 463 21.37 56.98 17.32
C ALA A 463 20.77 58.25 16.70
N PHE A 464 20.13 58.13 15.54
CA PHE A 464 19.43 59.25 14.89
C PHE A 464 18.31 59.82 15.78
N LEU A 465 17.47 58.97 16.36
CA LEU A 465 16.35 59.40 17.21
C LEU A 465 16.79 60.03 18.53
N VAL A 466 17.96 59.66 19.04
CA VAL A 466 18.57 60.27 20.23
C VAL A 466 19.14 61.65 19.90
N ASP A 467 19.70 61.84 18.70
CA ASP A 467 20.22 63.15 18.26
C ASP A 467 19.08 64.17 17.99
N GLN A 468 17.91 63.69 17.55
CA GLN A 468 16.75 64.51 17.22
C GLN A 468 15.72 64.56 18.38
N PHE A 469 15.88 65.53 19.27
CA PHE A 469 15.03 65.72 20.47
C PHE A 469 13.66 66.38 20.23
N GLY A 470 13.34 66.78 18.99
CA GLY A 470 12.09 67.50 18.68
C GLY A 470 10.80 66.68 18.83
N GLU A 471 9.66 67.38 18.91
CA GLU A 471 8.29 66.82 18.87
C GLU A 471 7.63 66.96 17.49
N GLU A 472 8.43 67.14 16.44
CA GLU A 472 7.92 67.22 15.08
C GLU A 472 7.16 65.93 14.72
N PRO A 473 5.99 66.02 14.05
CA PRO A 473 5.14 64.87 13.77
C PRO A 473 5.85 63.70 13.09
N GLU A 474 6.84 63.98 12.23
CA GLU A 474 7.64 62.97 11.55
C GLU A 474 8.57 62.20 12.50
N ILE A 475 9.23 62.90 13.44
CA ILE A 475 10.10 62.29 14.45
C ILE A 475 9.29 61.44 15.43
N VAL A 476 8.10 61.90 15.84
CA VAL A 476 7.20 61.13 16.70
C VAL A 476 6.77 59.83 16.01
N LYS A 477 6.33 59.89 14.75
CA LYS A 477 5.96 58.70 13.97
C LYS A 477 7.14 57.74 13.79
N ARG A 478 8.35 58.27 13.56
CA ARG A 478 9.57 57.47 13.42
C ARG A 478 9.96 56.77 14.73
N ARG A 479 9.75 57.40 15.89
CA ARG A 479 9.89 56.76 17.22
C ARG A 479 8.89 55.63 17.44
N GLU A 480 7.65 55.77 17.00
CA GLU A 480 6.64 54.71 17.10
C GLU A 480 7.01 53.49 16.24
N VAL A 481 7.41 53.73 14.99
CA VAL A 481 7.90 52.67 14.08
C VAL A 481 9.13 51.99 14.67
N TYR A 482 10.08 52.75 15.22
CA TYR A 482 11.25 52.19 15.90
C TYR A 482 10.85 51.28 17.07
N LYS A 483 9.93 51.71 17.94
CA LYS A 483 9.44 50.90 19.07
C LYS A 483 8.80 49.60 18.59
N ALA A 484 7.98 49.66 17.55
CA ALA A 484 7.33 48.47 16.97
C ALA A 484 8.37 47.49 16.38
N ASN A 485 9.32 48.01 15.60
CA ASN A 485 10.39 47.20 15.00
C ASN A 485 11.30 46.59 16.08
N LYS A 486 11.62 47.34 17.14
CA LYS A 486 12.41 46.84 18.27
C LYS A 486 11.66 45.74 19.04
N ALA A 487 10.38 45.93 19.32
CA ALA A 487 9.56 44.92 19.99
C ALA A 487 9.44 43.63 19.16
N LYS A 488 9.31 43.76 17.83
CA LYS A 488 9.33 42.62 16.90
C LYS A 488 10.69 41.91 16.95
N TRP A 489 11.79 42.63 16.81
CA TRP A 489 13.14 42.07 16.89
C TRP A 489 13.40 41.36 18.24
N ASP A 490 12.96 41.94 19.37
CA ASP A 490 13.11 41.32 20.69
C ASP A 490 12.30 40.03 20.83
N LYS A 491 11.15 39.93 20.15
CA LYS A 491 10.38 38.69 20.06
C LYS A 491 11.09 37.67 19.17
N ASP A 492 11.40 38.03 17.93
CA ASP A 492 12.01 37.14 16.94
C ASP A 492 13.38 36.62 17.42
N ASN A 493 14.15 37.44 18.13
CA ASN A 493 15.41 37.02 18.74
C ASN A 493 15.21 36.04 19.90
N ARG A 494 14.18 36.21 20.74
CA ARG A 494 13.85 35.21 21.79
C ARG A 494 13.41 33.89 21.18
N ASP A 495 12.51 33.94 20.20
CA ASP A 495 12.01 32.76 19.48
C ASP A 495 13.17 31.98 18.82
N LEU A 496 14.17 32.68 18.28
CA LEU A 496 15.39 32.05 17.74
C LEU A 496 16.21 31.33 18.81
N HIS A 497 16.41 31.94 19.99
CA HIS A 497 17.17 31.30 21.08
C HIS A 497 16.44 30.05 21.60
N GLU A 498 15.12 30.12 21.77
CA GLU A 498 14.31 28.97 22.15
C GLU A 498 14.39 27.84 21.11
N LYS A 499 14.35 28.17 19.81
CA LYS A 499 14.55 27.19 18.73
C LYS A 499 15.92 26.53 18.82
N ILE A 500 17.00 27.30 19.04
CA ILE A 500 18.36 26.77 19.19
C ILE A 500 18.44 25.82 20.38
N ASP A 501 17.88 26.19 21.53
CA ASP A 501 17.88 25.35 22.73
C ASP A 501 17.15 24.02 22.50
N ARG A 502 16.01 24.05 21.80
CA ARG A 502 15.26 22.83 21.42
C ARG A 502 16.07 21.92 20.49
N ILE A 503 16.75 22.49 19.49
CA ILE A 503 17.61 21.74 18.57
C ILE A 503 18.78 21.09 19.33
N LEU A 504 19.45 21.85 20.21
CA LEU A 504 20.57 21.35 21.00
C LEU A 504 20.14 20.23 21.95
N LYS A 505 19.00 20.39 22.63
CA LYS A 505 18.43 19.37 23.51
C LYS A 505 18.11 18.08 22.75
N LEU A 506 17.44 18.16 21.60
CA LEU A 506 17.13 16.98 20.79
C LEU A 506 18.39 16.29 20.30
N ARG A 507 19.39 17.06 19.86
CA ARG A 507 20.68 16.51 19.44
C ARG A 507 21.39 15.80 20.59
N GLU A 508 21.42 16.38 21.78
CA GLU A 508 22.01 15.76 22.97
C GLU A 508 21.34 14.41 23.28
N GLN A 509 20.01 14.39 23.29
CA GLN A 509 19.23 13.17 23.47
C GLN A 509 19.58 12.09 22.42
N LEU A 510 19.74 12.47 21.15
CA LEU A 510 20.10 11.54 20.07
C LEU A 510 21.56 11.07 20.14
N MET A 511 22.47 11.89 20.65
CA MET A 511 23.88 11.50 20.85
C MET A 511 24.05 10.43 21.93
N ASP A 512 23.12 10.36 22.89
CA ASP A 512 23.13 9.38 23.97
C ASP A 512 22.59 7.99 23.55
N PHE A 513 21.97 7.89 22.36
CA PHE A 513 21.37 6.64 21.84
C PHE A 513 22.32 5.46 21.72
N LYS A 514 23.62 5.74 21.52
CA LYS A 514 24.67 4.71 21.45
C LYS A 514 24.69 3.77 22.66
N SER A 515 24.11 4.19 23.79
CA SER A 515 24.13 3.47 25.07
C SER A 515 22.88 2.60 25.31
N HIS A 516 21.86 2.73 24.46
CA HIS A 516 20.55 2.09 24.67
C HIS A 516 20.44 0.79 23.88
N LYS A 517 19.82 -0.23 24.49
CA LYS A 517 19.31 -1.37 23.71
C LYS A 517 18.03 -0.94 22.99
N LEU A 518 17.97 -1.19 21.68
CA LEU A 518 16.89 -0.68 20.84
C LEU A 518 15.75 -1.70 20.70
N PHE A 519 14.54 -1.29 21.06
CA PHE A 519 13.29 -1.97 20.77
C PHE A 519 12.47 -1.12 19.80
N ILE A 520 11.93 -1.76 18.77
CA ILE A 520 11.13 -1.09 17.75
C ILE A 520 9.71 -1.65 17.83
N VAL A 521 8.77 -0.80 18.21
CA VAL A 521 7.34 -1.13 18.36
C VAL A 521 6.55 -0.30 17.35
N LEU A 522 6.20 -0.89 16.23
CA LEU A 522 5.47 -0.19 15.17
C LEU A 522 4.16 -0.92 14.90
N GLU A 523 3.03 -0.24 15.08
CA GLU A 523 1.73 -0.77 14.67
C GLU A 523 1.51 -0.66 13.17
N ASN A 524 1.94 0.44 12.53
CA ASN A 524 1.78 0.69 11.10
C ASN A 524 2.73 1.84 10.67
N VAL A 525 3.87 1.53 10.04
CA VAL A 525 4.57 2.53 9.22
C VAL A 525 3.84 2.60 7.88
N SER A 526 3.57 3.81 7.42
CA SER A 526 2.56 4.08 6.40
C SER A 526 2.71 3.27 5.10
N THR A 527 1.58 2.73 4.63
CA THR A 527 1.39 2.06 3.33
C THR A 527 1.18 3.06 2.16
N GLN A 528 1.70 4.29 2.28
CA GLN A 528 1.44 5.39 1.33
C GLN A 528 2.17 5.27 -0.01
N LEU A 529 3.03 4.28 -0.21
CA LEU A 529 3.56 3.95 -1.53
C LEU A 529 2.58 2.99 -2.25
N PRO A 530 1.76 3.47 -3.20
CA PRO A 530 0.66 2.67 -3.76
C PRO A 530 1.13 1.49 -4.61
N ALA A 531 2.41 1.42 -4.96
CA ALA A 531 3.00 0.33 -5.71
C ALA A 531 3.55 -0.81 -4.83
N TYR A 532 3.60 -0.61 -3.50
CA TYR A 532 4.50 -1.36 -2.64
C TYR A 532 3.93 -1.63 -1.25
N GLN A 533 2.65 -1.99 -1.19
CA GLN A 533 1.89 -2.26 0.04
C GLN A 533 2.43 -3.42 0.92
N ASN A 534 3.49 -4.11 0.50
CA ASN A 534 4.11 -5.25 1.21
C ASN A 534 5.62 -5.10 1.43
N LEU A 535 6.22 -3.94 1.18
CA LEU A 535 7.66 -3.80 1.36
C LEU A 535 8.00 -3.68 2.85
N ALA A 536 8.75 -4.66 3.35
CA ALA A 536 9.44 -4.55 4.63
C ALA A 536 10.31 -3.29 4.63
N LEU A 537 10.47 -2.64 5.80
CA LEU A 537 11.39 -1.51 6.00
C LEU A 537 12.81 -1.80 5.45
N SER A 538 13.17 -3.09 5.32
CA SER A 538 14.39 -3.62 4.69
C SER A 538 14.58 -3.31 3.20
N LEU A 539 13.56 -2.84 2.49
CA LEU A 539 13.70 -2.41 1.08
C LEU A 539 14.08 -0.94 0.94
N PHE A 540 13.84 -0.15 1.98
CA PHE A 540 14.20 1.27 2.00
C PHE A 540 15.43 1.50 2.86
N SER A 541 15.61 0.71 3.92
CA SER A 541 16.76 0.74 4.79
C SER A 541 17.69 -0.45 4.60
N ASP A 542 18.98 -0.22 4.83
CA ASP A 542 19.94 -1.30 4.97
C ASP A 542 19.73 -2.00 6.33
N ASP A 543 19.22 -3.23 6.30
CA ASP A 543 19.05 -4.10 7.47
C ASP A 543 20.32 -4.21 8.32
N SER A 544 21.49 -3.95 7.73
CA SER A 544 22.76 -3.93 8.45
C SER A 544 22.81 -2.86 9.56
N LYS A 545 21.99 -1.80 9.46
CA LYS A 545 21.83 -0.74 10.47
C LYS A 545 20.98 -1.20 11.68
N PHE A 546 20.19 -2.26 11.56
CA PHE A 546 19.29 -2.70 12.63
C PHE A 546 19.77 -3.96 13.37
N LYS A 547 21.05 -4.34 13.22
CA LYS A 547 21.62 -5.57 13.80
C LYS A 547 21.43 -5.73 15.32
N THR A 548 21.35 -4.61 16.05
CA THR A 548 21.19 -4.58 17.52
C THR A 548 19.74 -4.36 17.97
N ALA A 549 18.80 -4.19 17.03
CA ALA A 549 17.41 -3.88 17.31
C ALA A 549 16.55 -5.12 17.53
N ALA A 550 15.70 -5.08 18.55
CA ALA A 550 14.62 -6.05 18.78
C ALA A 550 13.31 -5.51 18.19
N TRP A 551 12.73 -6.23 17.24
CA TRP A 551 11.44 -5.87 16.64
C TRP A 551 10.31 -6.49 17.44
N LEU A 552 9.34 -5.66 17.83
CA LEU A 552 8.13 -6.05 18.55
C LEU A 552 6.93 -5.71 17.67
N MET A 553 6.51 -6.68 16.85
CA MET A 553 5.31 -6.58 16.01
C MET A 553 4.23 -7.50 16.57
N PRO A 554 2.94 -7.12 16.55
CA PRO A 554 1.86 -8.02 16.90
C PRO A 554 1.84 -9.26 15.98
N ASP A 555 1.58 -10.45 16.54
CA ASP A 555 1.62 -11.75 15.83
C ASP A 555 0.79 -11.77 14.53
N SER A 556 -0.28 -10.97 14.45
CA SER A 556 -1.10 -10.85 13.22
C SER A 556 -0.36 -10.23 12.04
N LEU A 557 0.71 -9.46 12.29
CA LEU A 557 1.64 -9.00 11.27
C LEU A 557 2.69 -10.08 10.97
N PHE A 558 3.19 -10.85 11.94
CA PHE A 558 4.20 -11.89 11.65
C PHE A 558 3.66 -13.07 10.82
N GLU A 559 2.39 -13.46 11.01
CA GLU A 559 1.72 -14.42 10.12
C GLU A 559 1.62 -13.91 8.66
N ARG A 560 1.90 -12.62 8.41
CA ARG A 560 1.77 -11.99 7.08
C ARG A 560 3.00 -11.22 6.60
N VAL A 561 4.02 -10.97 7.43
CA VAL A 561 5.08 -9.96 7.13
C VAL A 561 6.49 -10.53 7.06
N SER A 562 6.72 -11.83 7.28
CA SER A 562 7.94 -12.47 6.75
C SER A 562 7.67 -13.01 5.35
N TRP A 563 7.69 -12.10 4.38
CA TRP A 563 7.39 -12.33 2.97
C TRP A 563 8.47 -13.17 2.27
N ARG A 564 8.16 -14.42 1.92
CA ARG A 564 8.89 -15.18 0.90
C ARG A 564 7.91 -16.11 0.17
N GLY A 565 7.42 -15.70 -1.00
CA GLY A 565 6.57 -16.56 -1.83
C GLY A 565 6.05 -15.86 -3.09
N ALA A 566 5.81 -16.64 -4.15
CA ALA A 566 5.17 -16.14 -5.37
C ALA A 566 3.68 -15.82 -5.13
N PHE A 567 3.19 -14.74 -5.73
CA PHE A 567 1.76 -14.43 -5.78
C PHE A 567 1.03 -15.48 -6.63
N VAL A 568 -0.09 -16.00 -6.12
CA VAL A 568 -0.91 -16.96 -6.83
C VAL A 568 -2.37 -16.68 -6.47
N ASP A 569 -3.23 -16.51 -7.47
CA ASP A 569 -4.69 -16.54 -7.29
C ASP A 569 -5.12 -17.95 -6.90
N SER A 570 -5.02 -18.27 -5.60
CA SER A 570 -5.05 -19.66 -5.09
C SER A 570 -6.45 -20.27 -5.10
N ASN A 571 -7.47 -19.43 -5.00
CA ASN A 571 -8.87 -19.81 -5.10
C ASN A 571 -9.51 -19.47 -6.45
N HIS A 572 -8.69 -19.05 -7.43
CA HIS A 572 -9.11 -18.71 -8.79
C HIS A 572 -10.27 -17.70 -8.82
N ASN A 573 -10.30 -16.70 -7.93
CA ASN A 573 -11.37 -15.69 -7.91
C ASN A 573 -11.03 -14.40 -8.70
N GLY A 574 -9.90 -14.42 -9.42
CA GLY A 574 -9.40 -13.27 -10.18
C GLY A 574 -8.77 -12.19 -9.30
N LEU A 575 -8.49 -12.48 -8.03
CA LEU A 575 -7.69 -11.67 -7.11
C LEU A 575 -6.41 -12.45 -6.77
N MET A 576 -5.25 -11.81 -6.90
CA MET A 576 -4.01 -12.42 -6.45
C MET A 576 -4.01 -12.59 -4.94
N GLU A 577 -3.86 -13.84 -4.51
CA GLU A 577 -3.71 -14.20 -3.11
C GLU A 577 -2.25 -14.55 -2.82
N PHE A 578 -1.90 -14.56 -1.53
CA PHE A 578 -0.61 -15.07 -1.12
C PHE A 578 -0.71 -16.59 -1.05
N ARG A 579 0.28 -17.30 -1.62
CA ARG A 579 0.44 -18.73 -1.37
C ARG A 579 0.77 -18.89 0.11
N ASN A 580 -0.23 -19.08 0.96
CA ASN A 580 -0.02 -19.59 2.31
C ASN A 580 0.65 -20.95 2.14
N SER A 581 1.95 -21.03 2.40
CA SER A 581 2.59 -22.32 2.63
C SER A 581 1.86 -22.94 3.81
N LYS A 582 1.13 -24.02 3.55
CA LYS A 582 0.79 -24.98 4.60
C LYS A 582 2.06 -25.49 5.26
#